data_AF-A0A3M1V177-F1
#
_entry.id   AF-A0A3M1V177-F1
#
_cell.length_a   1.000
_cell.length_b   1.000
_cell.length_c   1.000
_cell.angle_alpha   90.00
_cell.angle_beta   90.00
_cell.angle_gamma   90.00
#
_symmetry.space_group_name_H-M   'P 1'
#
loop_
_entity.id
_entity.type
_entity.pdbx_description
1 polymer ?
#
loop_
_entity_poly.entity_id
_entity_poly.type
_entity_poly.pdbx_seq_one_letter_code
_entity_poly.pdbx_strand_id
1 'polypeptide(L)' 'PLLVPECFLIEPTETEAREELDGFIEAMKAIQHEAETEPDTVRSAPHTLPVRRLDDVRAARELDLKWQPGG' A
#
# COMPACT_ATOMS: atom_id res chain seq x y z
N PRO A 1 -8.68 23.47 9.30
CA PRO A 1 -7.49 22.58 9.38
C PRO A 1 -7.42 21.71 8.12
N LEU A 2 -6.69 22.17 7.09
CA LEU A 2 -6.75 21.61 5.73
C LEU A 2 -5.87 20.36 5.53
N LEU A 3 -5.00 20.00 6.48
CA LEU A 3 -4.13 18.82 6.39
C LEU A 3 -4.07 18.13 7.75
N VAL A 4 -4.47 16.86 7.78
CA VAL A 4 -4.31 15.97 8.93
C VAL A 4 -3.06 15.11 8.63
N PRO A 5 -2.03 15.12 9.49
CA PRO A 5 -0.83 14.29 9.29
C PRO A 5 -1.20 12.80 9.21
N GLU A 6 -0.50 12.05 8.35
CA GLU A 6 -0.69 10.60 8.15
C GLU A 6 -2.14 10.19 7.85
N CYS A 7 -2.92 11.08 7.21
CA CYS A 7 -4.31 10.79 6.93
C CYS A 7 -4.50 9.79 5.79
N PHE A 8 -5.51 8.94 5.93
CA PHE A 8 -6.08 8.21 4.81
C PHE A 8 -7.24 9.00 4.21
N LEU A 9 -7.18 9.25 2.90
CA LEU A 9 -8.29 9.75 2.11
C LEU A 9 -8.96 8.54 1.45
N ILE A 10 -10.14 8.17 1.95
CA ILE A 10 -10.88 6.99 1.50
C ILE A 10 -12.15 7.47 0.80
N GLU A 11 -12.31 7.11 -0.46
CA GLU A 11 -13.48 7.42 -1.28
C GLU A 11 -14.07 6.11 -1.83
N PRO A 12 -15.02 5.49 -1.09
CA PRO A 12 -15.82 4.44 -1.69
C PRO A 12 -16.78 5.09 -2.69
N THR A 13 -16.63 4.77 -3.98
CA THR A 13 -17.55 5.24 -5.02
C THR A 13 -18.93 4.60 -4.84
N GLU A 14 -19.93 5.10 -5.56
CA GLU A 14 -21.32 4.66 -5.40
C GLU A 14 -21.59 3.22 -5.88
N THR A 15 -20.67 2.62 -6.63
CA THR A 15 -20.82 1.28 -7.19
C THR A 15 -20.44 0.16 -6.24
N GLU A 16 -19.76 0.47 -5.14
CA GLU A 16 -19.29 -0.54 -4.20
C GLU A 16 -20.45 -1.09 -3.36
N ALA A 17 -20.49 -2.42 -3.24
CA ALA A 17 -21.46 -3.10 -2.40
C ALA A 17 -21.11 -2.90 -0.92
N ARG A 18 -22.11 -2.96 -0.03
CA ARG A 18 -21.88 -2.84 1.42
C ARG A 18 -20.91 -3.91 1.93
N GLU A 19 -21.04 -5.13 1.41
CA GLU A 19 -20.20 -6.27 1.81
C GLU A 19 -18.72 -6.03 1.47
N GLU A 20 -18.42 -5.30 0.39
CA GLU A 20 -17.04 -4.92 0.03
C GLU A 20 -16.49 -3.87 1.00
N LEU A 21 -17.32 -2.90 1.39
CA LEU A 21 -16.95 -1.89 2.41
C LEU A 21 -16.69 -2.54 3.77
N ASP A 22 -17.54 -3.49 4.17
CA ASP A 22 -17.35 -4.27 5.40
C ASP A 22 -16.03 -5.07 5.32
N GLY A 23 -15.73 -5.68 4.17
CA GLY A 23 -14.46 -6.37 3.93
C GLY A 23 -13.24 -5.45 4.07
N PHE A 24 -13.29 -4.25 3.49
CA PHE A 24 -12.24 -3.24 3.65
C PHE A 24 -12.06 -2.84 5.13
N ILE A 25 -13.15 -2.62 5.87
CA ILE A 25 -13.09 -2.26 7.28
C ILE A 25 -12.44 -3.38 8.11
N GLU A 26 -12.80 -4.64 7.87
CA GLU A 26 -12.19 -5.77 8.59
C GLU A 26 -10.71 -5.92 8.26
N ALA A 27 -10.30 -5.73 7.00
CA ALA A 27 -8.90 -5.70 6.63
C ALA A 27 -8.14 -4.57 7.35
N MET A 28 -8.70 -3.36 7.43
CA MET A 28 -8.08 -2.23 8.13
C MET A 28 -7.92 -2.49 9.63
N LYS A 29 -8.91 -3.13 10.28
CA LYS A 29 -8.80 -3.55 11.68
C LYS A 29 -7.69 -4.58 11.89
N ALA A 30 -7.57 -5.55 10.99
CA ALA A 30 -6.50 -6.54 11.05
C ALA A 30 -5.12 -5.87 10.91
N ILE A 31 -4.96 -4.96 9.94
CA ILE A 31 -3.71 -4.20 9.74
C ILE A 31 -3.39 -3.34 10.97
N GLN A 32 -4.39 -2.70 11.58
CA GLN A 32 -4.19 -1.96 12.83
C GLN A 32 -3.67 -2.88 13.94
N HIS A 33 -4.30 -4.04 14.12
CA HIS A 33 -3.89 -5.01 15.13
C HIS A 33 -2.46 -5.51 14.89
N GLU A 34 -2.11 -5.83 13.65
CA GLU A 34 -0.73 -6.20 13.26
C GLU A 34 0.24 -5.05 13.53
N ALA A 35 -0.11 -3.80 13.20
CA ALA A 35 0.75 -2.65 13.45
C ALA A 35 1.00 -2.40 14.95
N GLU A 36 0.03 -2.75 15.81
CA GLU A 36 0.14 -2.59 17.26
C GLU A 36 0.89 -3.76 17.93
N THR A 37 0.77 -4.98 17.39
CA THR A 37 1.28 -6.20 18.03
C THR A 37 2.56 -6.74 17.38
N GLU A 38 2.68 -6.68 16.06
CA GLU A 38 3.82 -7.13 15.27
C GLU A 38 4.13 -6.14 14.12
N PRO A 39 4.67 -4.95 14.43
CA PRO A 39 4.79 -3.85 13.47
C PRO A 39 5.65 -4.18 12.25
N ASP A 40 6.62 -5.08 12.40
CA ASP A 40 7.55 -5.45 11.33
C ASP A 40 6.85 -6.20 10.20
N THR A 41 5.76 -6.91 10.49
CA THR A 41 4.92 -7.58 9.48
C THR A 41 4.34 -6.55 8.50
N VAL A 42 3.83 -5.43 9.00
CA VAL A 42 3.30 -4.32 8.18
C VAL A 42 4.42 -3.57 7.47
N ARG A 43 5.54 -3.27 8.16
CA ARG A 43 6.66 -2.49 7.58
C ARG A 43 7.37 -3.19 6.43
N SER A 44 7.43 -4.52 6.49
CA SER A 44 8.13 -5.34 5.48
C SER A 44 7.21 -5.86 4.37
N ALA A 45 5.90 -5.57 4.44
CA ALA A 45 4.96 -5.86 3.38
C ALA A 45 5.34 -5.15 2.06
N PRO A 46 4.91 -5.67 0.89
CA PRO A 46 4.14 -6.90 0.68
C PRO A 46 4.99 -8.18 0.67
N HIS A 47 4.38 -9.30 1.07
CA HIS A 47 5.07 -10.59 1.24
C HIS A 47 4.82 -11.63 0.15
N THR A 48 3.62 -11.60 -0.44
CA THR A 48 3.14 -12.63 -1.38
C THR A 48 3.08 -12.14 -2.83
N LEU A 49 3.25 -10.84 -3.06
CA LEU A 49 3.26 -10.27 -4.41
C LEU A 49 4.54 -10.69 -5.16
N PRO A 50 4.51 -10.76 -6.51
CA PRO A 50 5.68 -11.14 -7.31
C PRO A 50 6.90 -10.24 -7.10
N VAL A 51 6.69 -9.02 -6.62
CA VAL A 51 7.73 -8.05 -6.27
C VAL A 51 7.49 -7.50 -4.86
N ARG A 52 8.58 -7.17 -4.16
CA ARG A 52 8.55 -6.49 -2.85
C ARG A 52 8.54 -4.97 -3.04
N ARG A 53 8.63 -4.23 -1.92
CA ARG A 53 8.78 -2.77 -1.92
C ARG A 53 9.96 -2.35 -2.82
N LEU A 54 9.68 -1.47 -3.77
CA LEU A 54 10.66 -0.98 -4.73
C LEU A 54 11.58 0.07 -4.08
N ASP A 55 12.76 0.23 -4.66
CA ASP A 55 13.71 1.28 -4.27
C ASP A 55 13.44 2.55 -5.07
N ASP A 56 12.49 3.35 -4.58
CA ASP A 56 12.05 4.59 -5.21
C ASP A 56 13.18 5.64 -5.24
N VAL A 57 14.09 5.61 -4.27
CA VAL A 57 15.22 6.53 -4.19
C VAL A 57 16.20 6.26 -5.32
N ARG A 58 16.56 4.99 -5.54
CA ARG A 58 17.42 4.61 -6.66
C ARG A 58 16.72 4.86 -7.99
N ALA A 59 15.45 4.48 -8.13
CA ALA A 59 14.69 4.69 -9.36
C ALA A 59 14.65 6.18 -9.76
N ALA A 60 14.54 7.10 -8.79
CA ALA A 60 14.58 8.54 -9.07
C ALA A 60 15.98 9.09 -9.40
N ARG A 61 17.06 8.43 -8.95
CA ARG A 61 18.46 8.86 -9.16
C ARG A 61 19.10 8.23 -10.40
N GLU A 62 18.73 7.00 -10.73
CA GLU A 62 19.30 6.17 -11.79
C GLU A 62 18.18 5.75 -12.75
N LEU A 63 17.81 6.67 -13.65
CA LEU A 63 16.63 6.53 -14.50
C LEU A 63 16.86 5.48 -15.60
N ASP A 64 16.09 4.39 -15.54
CA ASP A 64 15.91 3.44 -16.65
C ASP A 64 14.52 3.61 -17.28
N LEU A 65 14.45 4.46 -18.30
CA LEU A 65 13.19 4.99 -18.84
C LEU A 65 12.67 4.26 -20.07
N LYS A 66 13.46 3.36 -20.65
CA LYS A 66 13.10 2.68 -21.89
C LYS A 66 13.54 1.24 -21.86
N TRP A 67 12.66 0.38 -22.30
CA TRP A 67 13.02 -1.01 -22.55
C TRP A 67 14.07 -1.10 -23.65
N GLN A 68 15.08 -1.95 -23.43
CA GLN A 68 16.08 -2.31 -24.42
C GLN A 68 16.10 -3.84 -24.54
N PRO A 69 16.05 -4.41 -25.75
CA PRO A 69 16.21 -5.86 -25.92
C PRO A 69 17.56 -6.28 -25.36
N GLY A 70 17.59 -7.40 -24.63
CA GLY A 70 18.85 -8.00 -24.17
C GLY A 70 19.72 -8.35 -25.37
N GLY A 71 21.00 -7.97 -25.31
CA GLY A 71 21.99 -8.28 -26.34
C GLY A 71 22.28 -9.77 -26.51
#